data_AF-A0A9W4PAP4-F1
#
_entry.id   AF-A0A9W4PAP4-F1
#
_cell.length_a   1.000
_cell.length_b   1.000
_cell.length_c   1.000
_cell.angle_alpha   90.00
_cell.angle_beta   90.00
_cell.angle_gamma   90.00
#
_symmetry.space_group_name_H-M   'P 1'
#
loop_
_entity.id
_entity.type
_entity.pdbx_description
1 polymer ?
#
loop_
_entity_poly.entity_id
_entity_poly.type
_entity_poly.pdbx_seq_one_letter_code
_entity_poly.pdbx_strand_id
1 'polypeptide(L)'
;MKMLIIAVADVFHAMTSERTYRKKQSPFKVLEMILHDDFGKFDIGVVKTLLSSFDNLFIGSRGKLNNGFIAEIIFIDAGSETRPVIKVMDSEQIINLGINRELYIEEIL
;
A
#
# COMPACT_ATOMS: atom_id res chain seq x y z
N MET A 1 -23.61 -5.02 5.52
CA MET A 1 -22.21 -5.48 5.32
C MET A 1 -21.63 -5.17 3.94
N LYS A 2 -22.35 -5.34 2.81
CA LYS A 2 -21.82 -5.09 1.45
C LYS A 2 -21.45 -3.63 1.12
N MET A 3 -22.05 -2.62 1.76
CA MET A 3 -21.86 -1.21 1.40
C MET A 3 -20.53 -0.60 1.87
N LEU A 4 -19.94 -1.15 2.95
CA LEU A 4 -18.67 -0.64 3.49
C LEU A 4 -17.47 -1.01 2.60
N ILE A 5 -17.49 -2.20 2.01
CA ILE A 5 -16.47 -2.67 1.06
C ILE A 5 -16.46 -1.77 -0.17
N ILE A 6 -17.65 -1.41 -0.68
CA ILE A 6 -17.80 -0.51 -1.83
C ILE A 6 -17.30 0.89 -1.46
N ALA A 7 -17.63 1.40 -0.26
CA ALA A 7 -17.16 2.72 0.17
C ALA A 7 -15.63 2.79 0.30
N VAL A 8 -14.98 1.77 0.87
CA VAL A 8 -13.51 1.71 0.97
C VAL A 8 -12.88 1.53 -0.42
N ALA A 9 -13.49 0.72 -1.29
CA ALA A 9 -13.05 0.57 -2.67
C ALA A 9 -13.22 1.88 -3.48
N ASP A 10 -14.30 2.64 -3.29
CA ASP A 10 -14.53 3.93 -3.93
C ASP A 10 -13.55 4.99 -3.43
N VAL A 11 -13.24 4.98 -2.12
CA VAL A 11 -12.25 5.87 -1.51
C VAL A 11 -10.83 5.52 -1.99
N PHE A 12 -10.50 4.23 -2.04
CA PHE A 12 -9.25 3.74 -2.62
C PHE A 12 -9.16 4.09 -4.11
N HIS A 13 -10.20 3.85 -4.89
CA HIS A 13 -10.27 4.19 -6.31
C HIS A 13 -10.17 5.70 -6.53
N ALA A 14 -10.86 6.53 -5.74
CA ALA A 14 -10.80 7.98 -5.84
C ALA A 14 -9.43 8.56 -5.47
N MET A 15 -8.66 7.88 -4.61
CA MET A 15 -7.32 8.30 -4.20
C MET A 15 -6.20 7.73 -5.08
N THR A 16 -6.42 6.59 -5.73
CA THR A 16 -5.48 5.96 -6.68
C THR A 16 -5.73 6.33 -8.13
N SER A 17 -6.94 6.81 -8.48
CA SER A 17 -7.28 7.24 -9.84
C SER A 17 -6.83 8.66 -10.13
N GLU A 18 -6.28 8.85 -11.33
CA GLU A 18 -5.86 10.15 -11.85
C GLU A 18 -7.01 11.16 -11.81
N ARG A 19 -6.85 12.20 -10.99
CA ARG A 19 -7.43 13.52 -11.27
C ARG A 19 -6.31 14.38 -11.82
N THR A 20 -6.61 15.07 -12.92
CA THR A 20 -5.76 15.93 -13.78
C THR A 20 -4.84 16.95 -13.09
N TYR A 21 -4.84 17.03 -11.75
CA TYR A 21 -4.09 18.02 -10.97
C TYR A 21 -3.51 17.53 -9.63
N ARG A 22 -3.56 16.22 -9.30
CA ARG A 22 -2.99 15.71 -8.04
C ARG A 22 -2.04 14.54 -8.32
N LYS A 23 -0.78 14.64 -7.88
CA LYS A 23 0.21 13.55 -7.99
C LYS A 23 -0.38 12.26 -7.39
N LYS A 24 -0.32 11.15 -8.15
CA LYS A 24 -0.81 9.82 -7.74
C LYS A 24 -0.33 9.51 -6.33
N GLN A 25 -1.25 9.22 -5.41
CA GLN A 25 -0.86 8.70 -4.10
C GLN A 25 -0.73 7.19 -4.23
N SER A 26 0.41 6.65 -3.81
CA SER A 26 0.64 5.21 -3.74
C SER A 26 -0.51 4.53 -2.98
N PRO A 27 -1.02 3.39 -3.48
CA PRO A 27 -1.95 2.54 -2.73
C PRO A 27 -1.53 2.32 -1.28
N PHE A 28 -0.22 2.14 -1.04
CA PHE A 28 0.33 1.95 0.30
C PHE A 28 0.12 3.16 1.22
N LYS A 29 0.25 4.37 0.68
CA LYS A 29 0.03 5.62 1.42
C LYS A 29 -1.44 5.86 1.72
N VAL A 30 -2.31 5.50 0.78
CA VAL A 30 -3.77 5.55 0.95
C VAL A 30 -4.23 4.57 2.02
N LEU A 31 -3.71 3.34 1.98
CA LEU A 31 -4.00 2.32 2.98
C LEU A 31 -3.48 2.72 4.37
N GLU A 32 -2.29 3.32 4.44
CA GLU A 32 -1.72 3.84 5.68
C GLU A 32 -2.62 4.95 6.28
N MET A 33 -3.14 5.86 5.44
CA MET A 33 -4.09 6.88 5.87
C MET A 33 -5.41 6.28 6.38
N ILE A 34 -5.99 5.30 5.68
CA ILE A 34 -7.22 4.62 6.12
C ILE A 34 -7.01 3.90 7.47
N LEU A 35 -5.84 3.30 7.67
CA LEU A 35 -5.50 2.61 8.92
C LEU A 35 -5.22 3.57 10.09
N HIS A 36 -4.57 4.71 9.82
CA HIS A 36 -4.15 5.66 10.86
C HIS A 36 -5.18 6.78 11.16
N ASP A 37 -5.80 7.38 10.14
CA ASP A 37 -6.68 8.56 10.30
C ASP A 37 -8.15 8.20 10.60
N ASP A 38 -8.60 6.98 10.26
CA ASP A 38 -10.00 6.55 10.47
C ASP A 38 -10.15 5.44 11.54
N PHE A 39 -9.22 5.42 12.50
CA PHE A 39 -9.31 4.57 13.69
C PHE A 39 -10.66 4.83 14.42
N GLY A 40 -11.60 3.88 14.30
CA GLY A 40 -12.93 3.94 14.91
C GLY A 40 -14.11 4.27 14.00
N LYS A 41 -13.89 4.66 12.72
CA LYS A 41 -15.00 4.90 11.76
C LYS A 41 -15.30 3.72 10.85
N PHE A 42 -14.34 2.83 10.63
CA PHE A 42 -14.52 1.62 9.82
C PHE A 42 -14.37 0.36 10.68
N ASP A 43 -15.13 -0.69 10.31
CA ASP A 43 -14.94 -2.01 10.87
C ASP A 43 -13.56 -2.53 10.42
N ILE A 44 -12.65 -2.69 11.39
CA ILE A 44 -11.28 -3.19 11.18
C ILE A 44 -11.27 -4.54 10.46
N GLY A 45 -12.29 -5.39 10.66
CA GLY A 45 -12.42 -6.65 9.94
C GLY A 45 -12.64 -6.46 8.44
N VAL A 46 -13.40 -5.44 8.05
CA VAL A 46 -13.64 -5.12 6.63
C VAL A 46 -12.38 -4.55 5.97
N VAL A 47 -11.68 -3.65 6.66
CA VAL A 47 -10.43 -3.06 6.16
C VAL A 47 -9.36 -4.14 5.97
N LYS A 48 -9.19 -5.04 6.95
CA LYS A 48 -8.25 -6.17 6.86
C LYS A 48 -8.59 -7.15 5.73
N THR A 49 -9.88 -7.45 5.53
CA THR A 49 -10.31 -8.34 4.43
C THR A 49 -9.98 -7.74 3.06
N LEU A 50 -10.15 -6.42 2.92
CA LEU A 50 -9.79 -5.71 1.71
C LEU A 50 -8.26 -5.70 1.50
N LEU A 51 -7.49 -5.39 2.55
CA LEU A 51 -6.02 -5.43 2.54
C LEU A 51 -5.48 -6.79 2.09
N SER A 52 -5.99 -7.89 2.67
CA SER A 52 -5.58 -9.25 2.30
C SER A 52 -5.85 -9.59 0.82
N SER A 53 -6.87 -8.97 0.21
CA SER A 53 -7.13 -9.13 -1.22
C SER A 53 -6.09 -8.40 -2.09
N PHE A 54 -5.50 -7.33 -1.56
CA PHE A 54 -4.46 -6.57 -2.21
C PHE A 54 -3.06 -7.20 -2.08
N ASP A 55 -2.80 -7.96 -1.03
CA ASP A 55 -1.50 -8.62 -0.83
C ASP A 55 -1.12 -9.50 -2.02
N ASN A 56 -2.08 -10.29 -2.52
CA ASN A 56 -1.90 -11.13 -3.70
C ASN A 56 -1.70 -10.34 -5.00
N LEU A 57 -2.15 -9.08 -5.06
CA LEU A 57 -1.96 -8.21 -6.22
C LEU A 57 -0.58 -7.55 -6.20
N PHE A 58 -0.09 -7.22 -5.00
CA PHE A 58 1.15 -6.46 -4.87
C PHE A 58 2.41 -7.33 -4.81
N ILE A 59 2.34 -8.56 -4.30
CA ILE A 59 3.50 -9.47 -4.33
C ILE A 59 3.93 -9.72 -5.78
N GLY A 60 5.22 -9.56 -6.06
CA GLY A 60 5.82 -9.63 -7.40
C GLY A 60 5.70 -8.34 -8.23
N SER A 61 4.91 -7.37 -7.76
CA SER A 61 4.85 -6.05 -8.41
C SER A 61 6.11 -5.24 -8.12
N ARG A 62 6.46 -4.36 -9.06
CA ARG A 62 7.58 -3.41 -8.90
C ARG A 62 7.05 -2.07 -8.43
N GLY A 63 7.76 -1.47 -7.49
CA GLY A 63 7.47 -0.14 -6.97
C GLY A 63 8.72 0.73 -6.99
N LYS A 64 8.51 2.02 -7.22
CA LYS A 64 9.51 3.06 -7.02
C LYS A 64 9.42 3.55 -5.57
N LEU A 65 10.56 3.57 -4.89
CA LEU A 65 10.70 4.10 -3.54
C LEU A 65 10.85 5.63 -3.56
N ASN A 66 10.56 6.27 -2.43
CA ASN A 66 10.71 7.71 -2.21
C ASN A 66 12.14 8.25 -2.38
N ASN A 67 13.15 7.38 -2.39
CA ASN A 67 14.55 7.70 -2.69
C ASN A 67 14.93 7.48 -4.17
N GLY A 68 13.96 7.10 -5.01
CA GLY A 68 14.13 6.92 -6.45
C GLY A 68 14.49 5.51 -6.89
N PHE A 69 14.86 4.59 -5.98
CA PHE A 69 15.18 3.21 -6.35
C PHE A 69 13.94 2.40 -6.73
N ILE A 70 14.14 1.42 -7.60
CA ILE A 70 13.11 0.46 -7.98
C ILE A 70 13.30 -0.81 -7.15
N ALA A 71 12.22 -1.32 -6.59
CA ALA A 71 12.22 -2.55 -5.82
C ALA A 71 11.02 -3.42 -6.16
N GLU A 72 11.20 -4.74 -6.06
CA GLU A 72 10.14 -5.73 -6.17
C GLU A 72 9.59 -6.05 -4.79
N ILE A 73 8.27 -6.13 -4.66
CA ILE A 73 7.61 -6.55 -3.42
C ILE A 73 7.70 -8.07 -3.33
N ILE A 74 8.44 -8.59 -2.35
CA ILE A 74 8.68 -10.03 -2.23
C ILE A 74 7.86 -10.67 -1.11
N PHE A 75 7.41 -9.88 -0.13
CA PHE A 75 6.61 -10.37 0.98
C PHE A 75 5.80 -9.26 1.65
N ILE A 76 4.57 -9.57 2.06
CA ILE A 76 3.70 -8.71 2.83
C ILE A 76 3.27 -9.47 4.08
N ASP A 77 3.46 -8.86 5.25
CA ASP A 77 3.01 -9.41 6.52
C ASP A 77 1.62 -8.88 6.88
N ALA A 78 0.74 -9.75 7.38
CA ALA A 78 -0.64 -9.41 7.74
C ALA A 78 -0.76 -8.50 8.99
N GLY A 79 0.36 -8.12 9.61
CA GLY A 79 0.45 -7.08 10.63
C GLY A 79 1.00 -5.76 10.12
N SER A 80 1.47 -5.71 8.87
CA SER A 80 2.14 -4.55 8.26
C SER A 80 1.94 -4.49 6.74
N GLU A 81 0.69 -4.61 6.29
CA GLU A 81 0.33 -4.70 4.88
C GLU A 81 0.76 -3.46 4.07
N THR A 82 0.88 -2.30 4.74
CA THR A 82 1.33 -1.05 4.12
C THR A 82 2.85 -0.90 4.04
N ARG A 83 3.60 -1.85 4.62
CA ARG A 83 5.05 -1.81 4.77
C ARG A 83 5.69 -3.16 4.41
N PRO A 84 5.62 -3.55 3.11
CA PRO A 84 6.17 -4.81 2.63
C PRO A 84 7.67 -4.96 2.87
N VAL A 85 8.14 -6.20 2.75
CA VAL A 85 9.53 -6.50 2.47
C VAL A 85 9.73 -6.46 0.96
N ILE A 86 10.77 -5.75 0.55
CA ILE A 86 11.10 -5.50 -0.84
C ILE A 86 12.53 -5.97 -1.18
N LYS A 87 12.78 -6.28 -2.44
CA LYS A 87 14.12 -6.50 -3.01
C LYS A 87 14.45 -5.35 -3.97
N VAL A 88 15.48 -4.57 -3.66
CA VAL A 88 15.96 -3.50 -4.55
C VAL A 88 16.57 -4.12 -5.80
N MET A 89 16.17 -3.64 -6.98
CA MET A 89 16.59 -4.24 -8.25
C MET A 89 18.08 -4.07 -8.53
N ASP A 90 18.63 -2.88 -8.23
CA ASP A 90 20.01 -2.55 -8.58
C ASP A 90 21.05 -3.20 -7.67
N SER A 91 20.73 -3.33 -6.37
CA SER A 91 21.66 -3.85 -5.34
C SER A 91 21.32 -5.26 -4.86
N GLU A 92 20.20 -5.82 -5.31
CA GLU A 92 19.59 -7.05 -4.79
C GLU A 92 19.31 -7.05 -3.28
N GLN A 93 19.42 -5.89 -2.63
CA GLN A 93 19.26 -5.77 -1.18
C GLN A 93 17.81 -5.99 -0.78
N ILE A 94 17.62 -6.84 0.24
CA ILE A 94 16.31 -7.05 0.85
C ILE A 94 16.11 -6.04 1.99
N ILE A 95 15.03 -5.28 1.93
CA ILE A 95 14.70 -4.24 2.89
C ILE A 95 13.30 -4.48 3.42
N ASN A 96 13.16 -4.56 4.74
CA ASN A 96 11.86 -4.53 5.42
C ASN A 96 11.47 -3.07 5.68
N LEU A 97 10.40 -2.60 5.03
CA LEU A 97 9.91 -1.22 5.19
C LEU A 97 9.24 -0.98 6.55
N GLY A 98 8.79 -2.03 7.24
CA GLY A 98 8.27 -1.95 8.60
C GLY A 98 9.35 -1.57 9.62
N ILE A 99 10.60 -1.97 9.35
CA ILE A 99 11.79 -1.58 10.12
C ILE A 99 12.34 -0.23 9.62
N ASN A 100 12.46 -0.07 8.30
CA ASN A 100 13.02 1.12 7.65
C ASN A 100 11.95 2.14 7.31
N ARG A 101 11.37 2.79 8.33
CA ARG A 101 10.20 3.68 8.18
C ARG A 101 10.43 4.93 7.33
N GLU A 102 11.70 5.32 7.13
CA GLU A 102 12.10 6.42 6.24
C GLU A 102 11.86 6.08 4.76
N LEU A 103 11.80 4.79 4.43
CA LEU A 103 11.57 4.29 3.07
C LEU A 103 10.12 3.84 2.91
N TYR A 104 9.52 4.23 1.79
CA TYR A 104 8.18 3.80 1.41
C TYR A 104 8.02 3.75 -0.10
N ILE A 105 7.06 2.96 -0.56
CA ILE A 105 6.70 2.86 -1.97
C ILE A 105 5.94 4.12 -2.37
N GLU A 106 6.59 4.96 -3.18
CA GLU A 106 6.02 6.19 -3.72
C GLU A 106 5.08 5.92 -4.91
N GLU A 107 5.38 4.91 -5.72
CA GLU A 107 4.62 4.57 -6.93
C GLU A 107 4.73 3.06 -7.25
N ILE A 108 3.67 2.45 -7.76
CA ILE A 108 3.67 1.09 -8.34
C ILE A 108 3.77 1.22 -9.86
N LEU A 109 4.64 0.40 -10.48
CA LEU A 109 4.97 0.42 -11.90
C LEU A 109 4.14 -0.59 -12.71
#